data_AF-A0A970LL93-F1
#
_entry.id   AF-A0A970LL93-F1
#
_cell.length_a   1.000
_cell.length_b   1.000
_cell.length_c   1.000
_cell.angle_alpha   90.00
_cell.angle_beta   90.00
_cell.angle_gamma   90.00
#
_symmetry.space_group_name_H-M   'P 1'
#
loop_
_entity.id
_entity.type
_entity.pdbx_description
1 polymer ?
#
loop_
_entity_poly.entity_id
_entity_poly.type
_entity_poly.pdbx_seq_one_letter_code
_entity_poly.pdbx_strand_id
1 'polypeptide(L)'
;MIKFIYYHLLYLFNKKWLFLLGIVVLSCSLLFSYLSGGFETEVERLLQTSNNLIEYEEEAFLIINLLLSVWIIGASKEIFSFEEPHVVLINKTKYLKTKIIAYWLYYLFVGILIYGIYQIILVSFYSLRPFNYLFIFNLLINISITHLAVILLSGNNKNILLSMVFIIVFLLLNGLNTTEFWFNEIIFFFFPLQNLKHSSFGYLHCLVFIITTYYLAFYKHFSFST
;
A
#
# COMPACT_ATOMS: atom_id res chain seq x y z
N MET A 1 3.98 23.78 8.74
CA MET A 1 3.44 22.44 8.39
C MET A 1 4.31 21.82 7.31
N ILE A 2 4.43 22.48 6.15
CA ILE A 2 5.29 22.04 5.03
C ILE A 2 6.73 21.73 5.45
N LYS A 3 7.37 22.60 6.26
CA LYS A 3 8.74 22.36 6.78
C LYS A 3 8.89 21.05 7.57
N PHE A 4 7.88 20.67 8.36
CA PHE A 4 7.90 19.41 9.13
C PHE A 4 7.64 18.19 8.24
N ILE A 5 6.74 18.31 7.25
CA ILE A 5 6.53 17.26 6.25
C ILE A 5 7.84 17.00 5.50
N TYR A 6 8.52 18.06 5.04
CA TYR A 6 9.82 17.96 4.39
C TYR A 6 10.88 17.29 5.28
N TYR A 7 10.95 17.67 6.57
CA TYR A 7 11.85 17.02 7.53
C TYR A 7 11.60 15.51 7.65
N HIS A 8 10.34 15.09 7.76
CA HIS A 8 9.99 13.67 7.83
C HIS A 8 10.29 12.92 6.54
N LEU A 9 10.07 13.56 5.38
CA LEU A 9 10.45 12.98 4.09
C LEU A 9 11.96 12.80 4.02
N LEU A 10 12.78 13.78 4.41
CA LEU A 10 14.23 13.65 4.45
C LEU A 10 14.68 12.47 5.32
N TYR A 11 14.04 12.25 6.47
CA TYR A 11 14.29 11.08 7.31
C TYR A 11 13.97 9.76 6.57
N LEU A 12 12.86 9.70 5.85
CA LEU A 12 12.46 8.53 5.04
C LEU A 12 13.33 8.33 3.80
N PHE A 13 14.06 9.35 3.35
CA PHE A 13 15.07 9.26 2.30
C PHE A 13 16.50 9.08 2.85
N ASN A 14 16.64 8.62 4.09
CA ASN A 14 17.93 8.25 4.66
C ASN A 14 18.43 6.90 4.11
N LYS A 15 19.74 6.64 4.22
CA LYS A 15 20.45 5.45 3.71
C LYS A 15 19.77 4.13 4.05
N LYS A 16 19.30 3.95 5.29
CA LYS A 16 18.59 2.74 5.75
C LYS A 16 17.34 2.47 4.90
N TRP A 17 16.48 3.47 4.73
CA TRP A 17 15.22 3.36 4.01
C TRP A 17 15.42 3.21 2.50
N LEU A 18 16.38 3.93 1.94
CA LEU A 18 16.79 3.75 0.54
C LEU A 18 17.33 2.34 0.27
N PHE A 19 18.11 1.78 1.20
CA PHE A 19 18.59 0.41 1.09
C PHE A 19 17.45 -0.62 1.14
N LEU A 20 16.51 -0.47 2.08
CA LEU A 20 15.31 -1.32 2.14
C LEU A 20 14.47 -1.20 0.86
N LEU A 21 14.31 0.01 0.34
CA LEU A 21 13.64 0.24 -0.94
C LEU A 21 14.37 -0.49 -2.07
N GLY A 22 15.69 -0.44 -2.12
CA GLY A 22 16.50 -1.17 -3.10
C GLY A 22 16.27 -2.69 -3.05
N ILE A 23 16.19 -3.28 -1.86
CA ILE A 23 15.87 -4.71 -1.68
C ILE A 23 14.47 -5.03 -2.23
N VAL A 24 13.47 -4.20 -1.93
CA VAL A 24 12.10 -4.38 -2.44
C VAL A 24 12.07 -4.28 -3.96
N VAL A 25 12.75 -3.29 -4.53
CA VAL A 25 12.86 -3.13 -5.99
C VAL A 25 13.43 -4.38 -6.64
N LEU A 26 14.55 -4.90 -6.12
CA LEU A 26 15.16 -6.12 -6.65
C LEU A 26 14.23 -7.34 -6.52
N SER A 27 13.57 -7.48 -5.36
CA SER A 27 12.64 -8.58 -5.10
C SER A 27 11.43 -8.52 -6.03
N CYS A 28 10.82 -7.35 -6.21
CA CYS A 28 9.72 -7.12 -7.14
C CYS A 28 10.14 -7.42 -8.59
N SER A 29 11.35 -6.99 -9.00
CA SER A 29 11.84 -7.27 -10.35
C SER A 29 11.96 -8.77 -10.63
N LEU A 30 12.51 -9.54 -9.69
CA LEU A 30 12.60 -11.00 -9.82
C LEU A 30 11.21 -11.65 -9.85
N LEU A 31 10.32 -11.20 -8.97
CA LEU A 31 8.99 -11.77 -8.82
C LEU A 31 8.12 -11.51 -10.06
N PHE A 32 8.09 -10.28 -10.57
CA PHE A 32 7.38 -9.97 -11.81
C PHE A 32 7.99 -10.65 -13.03
N SER A 33 9.32 -10.78 -13.12
CA SER A 33 9.94 -11.53 -14.20
C SER A 33 9.55 -13.01 -14.17
N TYR A 34 9.43 -13.59 -12.97
CA TYR A 34 8.93 -14.95 -12.81
C TYR A 34 7.46 -15.07 -13.26
N LEU A 35 6.58 -14.18 -12.78
CA LEU A 35 5.16 -14.17 -13.14
C LEU A 35 4.91 -13.89 -14.64
N SER A 36 5.78 -13.13 -15.29
CA SER A 36 5.68 -12.83 -16.72
C SER A 36 6.13 -13.98 -17.63
N GLY A 37 6.25 -15.20 -17.09
CA GLY A 37 6.77 -16.35 -17.84
C GLY A 37 8.25 -16.20 -18.19
N GLY A 38 9.05 -15.59 -17.31
CA GLY A 38 10.48 -15.32 -17.54
C GLY A 38 11.32 -16.54 -17.94
N PHE A 39 10.85 -17.73 -17.56
CA PHE A 39 11.48 -19.02 -17.81
C PHE A 39 10.86 -19.79 -18.99
N GLU A 40 9.78 -19.28 -19.58
CA GLU A 40 9.12 -19.86 -20.75
C GLU A 40 9.84 -19.44 -22.04
N THR A 41 9.76 -20.29 -23.07
CA THR A 41 10.31 -19.96 -24.38
C THR A 41 9.53 -18.80 -25.02
N GLU A 42 10.19 -17.94 -25.80
CA GLU A 42 9.53 -16.78 -26.45
C GLU A 42 8.33 -17.19 -27.31
N VAL A 43 8.40 -18.38 -27.93
CA VAL A 43 7.34 -18.90 -28.80
C VAL A 43 6.09 -19.28 -28.00
N GLU A 44 6.24 -19.94 -26.85
CA GLU A 44 5.11 -20.29 -25.97
C GLU A 44 4.44 -19.03 -25.41
N ARG A 45 5.24 -18.05 -24.99
CA ARG A 45 4.76 -16.77 -24.48
C ARG A 45 3.96 -15.97 -25.53
N LEU A 46 4.40 -16.00 -26.79
CA LEU A 46 3.70 -15.35 -27.90
C LEU A 46 2.42 -16.09 -28.34
N LEU A 47 2.35 -17.40 -28.14
CA LEU A 47 1.15 -18.18 -28.47
C LEU A 47 0.02 -18.02 -27.43
N GLN A 48 0.36 -17.73 -26.18
CA GLN A 48 -0.60 -17.57 -25.07
C GLN A 48 -0.80 -16.12 -24.61
N THR A 49 -0.26 -15.15 -25.35
CA THR A 49 -0.16 -13.74 -24.97
C THR A 49 -1.44 -13.11 -24.43
N SER A 50 -2.63 -13.48 -24.94
CA SER A 50 -3.89 -12.86 -24.50
C SER A 50 -4.35 -13.34 -23.13
N ASN A 51 -4.16 -14.62 -22.80
CA ASN A 51 -4.58 -15.19 -21.51
C ASN A 51 -3.54 -14.87 -20.43
N ASN A 52 -2.26 -15.06 -20.75
CA ASN A 52 -1.16 -14.85 -19.79
C ASN A 52 -1.05 -13.39 -19.34
N LEU A 53 -1.47 -12.43 -20.18
CA LEU A 53 -1.35 -11.01 -19.86
C LEU A 53 -2.43 -10.52 -18.89
N ILE A 54 -3.67 -11.03 -19.02
CA ILE A 54 -4.75 -10.71 -18.07
C ILE A 54 -4.46 -11.33 -16.71
N GLU A 55 -4.04 -12.60 -16.70
CA GLU A 55 -3.64 -13.31 -15.47
C GLU A 55 -2.44 -12.62 -14.81
N TYR A 56 -1.41 -12.26 -15.59
CA TYR A 56 -0.26 -11.52 -15.10
C TYR A 56 -0.63 -10.16 -14.49
N GLU A 57 -1.53 -9.39 -15.12
CA GLU A 57 -2.00 -8.10 -14.59
C GLU A 57 -2.70 -8.25 -13.24
N GLU A 58 -3.58 -9.24 -13.11
CA GLU A 58 -4.33 -9.50 -11.88
C GLU A 58 -3.43 -10.00 -10.75
N GLU A 59 -2.55 -10.94 -11.04
CA GLU A 59 -1.59 -11.47 -10.06
C GLU A 59 -0.60 -10.39 -9.62
N ALA A 60 -0.06 -9.61 -10.55
CA ALA A 60 0.83 -8.50 -10.24
C ALA A 60 0.11 -7.47 -9.35
N PHE A 61 -1.14 -7.10 -9.65
CA PHE A 61 -1.91 -6.18 -8.83
C PHE A 61 -2.12 -6.70 -7.41
N LEU A 62 -2.48 -7.98 -7.27
CA LEU A 62 -2.70 -8.60 -5.97
C LEU A 62 -1.41 -8.61 -5.13
N ILE A 63 -0.29 -9.00 -5.74
CA ILE A 63 1.01 -9.10 -5.07
C ILE A 63 1.54 -7.72 -4.68
N ILE A 64 1.40 -6.71 -5.53
CA ILE A 64 1.79 -5.33 -5.19
C ILE A 64 0.98 -4.83 -4.00
N ASN A 65 -0.33 -5.00 -4.02
CA ASN A 65 -1.19 -4.62 -2.88
C ASN A 65 -0.76 -5.32 -1.60
N LEU A 66 -0.47 -6.63 -1.66
CA LEU A 66 -0.01 -7.41 -0.52
C LEU A 66 1.29 -6.85 0.06
N LEU A 67 2.28 -6.65 -0.80
CA LEU A 67 3.62 -6.23 -0.42
C LEU A 67 3.60 -4.82 0.18
N LEU A 68 2.86 -3.90 -0.43
CA LEU A 68 2.69 -2.54 0.09
C LEU A 68 1.92 -2.55 1.42
N SER A 69 0.91 -3.39 1.57
CA SER A 69 0.16 -3.48 2.83
C SER A 69 1.05 -3.99 3.96
N VAL A 70 1.85 -5.03 3.72
CA VAL A 70 2.84 -5.53 4.69
C VAL A 70 3.86 -4.46 5.03
N TRP A 71 4.37 -3.73 4.03
CA TRP A 71 5.30 -2.62 4.24
C TRP A 71 4.70 -1.51 5.11
N ILE A 72 3.49 -1.05 4.77
CA ILE A 72 2.77 -0.02 5.53
C ILE A 72 2.56 -0.44 6.98
N ILE A 73 2.14 -1.69 7.20
CA ILE A 73 1.92 -2.23 8.55
C ILE A 73 3.25 -2.30 9.32
N GLY A 74 4.32 -2.79 8.70
CA GLY A 74 5.64 -2.90 9.32
C GLY A 74 6.24 -1.55 9.69
N ALA A 75 6.16 -0.58 8.78
CA ALA A 75 6.69 0.77 8.94
C ALA A 75 5.80 1.66 9.84
N SER A 76 4.54 1.31 10.07
CA SER A 76 3.59 2.11 10.87
C SER A 76 4.06 2.41 12.30
N LYS A 77 4.88 1.55 12.90
CA LYS A 77 5.43 1.76 14.25
C LYS A 77 6.33 2.98 14.32
N GLU A 78 7.07 3.26 13.25
CA GLU A 78 7.92 4.43 13.19
C GLU A 78 7.09 5.72 13.12
N ILE A 79 5.80 5.68 12.74
CA ILE A 79 4.93 6.87 12.74
C ILE A 79 4.69 7.38 14.17
N PHE A 80 4.55 6.47 15.13
CA PHE A 80 4.23 6.79 16.53
C PHE A 80 5.47 6.88 17.44
N SER A 81 6.67 6.60 16.94
CA SER A 81 7.90 6.85 17.70
C SER A 81 8.20 8.35 17.78
N PHE A 82 8.35 8.87 19.00
CA PHE A 82 8.78 10.24 19.28
C PHE A 82 10.18 10.17 19.88
N GLU A 83 11.20 10.08 19.04
CA GLU A 83 12.60 9.94 19.48
C GLU A 83 13.25 11.30 19.82
N GLU A 84 12.59 12.42 19.53
CA GLU A 84 13.12 13.76 19.74
C GLU A 84 12.42 14.49 20.91
N PRO A 85 13.10 14.69 22.06
CA PRO A 85 12.50 15.34 23.23
C PRO A 85 12.14 16.82 22.98
N HIS A 86 12.79 17.49 22.04
CA HIS A 86 12.51 18.89 21.67
C HIS A 86 11.18 19.06 20.92
N VAL A 87 10.70 18.01 20.25
CA VAL A 87 9.42 18.01 19.52
C VAL A 87 8.22 17.91 20.47
N VAL A 88 8.40 17.20 21.60
CA VAL A 88 7.38 17.06 22.65
C VAL A 88 7.01 18.42 23.25
N LEU A 89 7.95 19.36 23.28
CA LEU A 89 7.79 20.71 23.82
C LEU A 89 7.01 21.69 22.91
N ILE A 90 6.96 21.47 21.59
CA ILE A 90 6.53 22.53 20.64
C ILE A 90 5.08 22.37 20.18
N ASN A 91 4.60 21.14 19.91
CA ASN A 91 3.17 20.74 19.76
C ASN A 91 3.10 19.30 19.18
N LYS A 92 2.99 18.30 20.04
CA LYS A 92 2.96 16.85 19.70
C LYS A 92 1.91 16.50 18.63
N THR A 93 0.76 17.18 18.65
CA THR A 93 -0.35 16.89 17.73
C THR A 93 -0.06 17.32 16.29
N LYS A 94 0.56 18.49 16.13
CA LYS A 94 0.95 19.02 14.83
C LYS A 94 2.06 18.18 14.21
N TYR A 95 2.98 17.69 15.04
CA TYR A 95 4.05 16.79 14.62
C TYR A 95 3.54 15.43 14.15
N LEU A 96 2.63 14.80 14.91
CA LEU A 96 2.01 13.53 14.52
C LEU A 96 1.24 13.68 13.19
N LYS A 97 0.46 14.77 13.04
CA LYS A 97 -0.22 15.12 11.77
C LYS A 97 0.76 15.16 10.59
N THR A 98 1.87 15.88 10.72
CA THR A 98 2.83 16.01 9.63
C THR A 98 3.57 14.71 9.34
N LYS A 99 3.79 13.87 10.36
CA LYS A 99 4.43 12.56 10.20
C LYS A 99 3.52 11.56 9.49
N ILE A 100 2.24 11.50 9.86
CA ILE A 100 1.21 10.70 9.15
C ILE A 100 1.18 11.07 7.67
N ILE A 101 1.08 12.38 7.35
CA ILE A 101 1.04 12.86 5.96
C ILE A 101 2.34 12.52 5.20
N ALA A 102 3.50 12.69 5.83
CA ALA A 102 4.79 12.40 5.19
C ALA A 102 4.93 10.91 4.85
N TYR A 103 4.53 10.02 5.76
CA TYR A 103 4.54 8.58 5.52
C TYR A 103 3.54 8.18 4.42
N TRP A 104 2.34 8.77 4.42
CA TRP A 104 1.37 8.56 3.33
C TRP A 104 1.96 8.92 1.96
N LEU A 105 2.55 10.12 1.83
CA LEU A 105 3.20 10.56 0.59
C LEU A 105 4.34 9.62 0.17
N TYR A 106 5.13 9.15 1.13
CA TYR A 106 6.20 8.19 0.88
C TYR A 106 5.65 6.86 0.36
N TYR A 107 4.59 6.31 0.96
CA TYR A 107 3.98 5.06 0.49
C TYR A 107 3.36 5.19 -0.90
N LEU A 108 2.73 6.33 -1.23
CA LEU A 108 2.25 6.60 -2.59
C LEU A 108 3.41 6.63 -3.59
N PHE A 109 4.53 7.27 -3.23
CA PHE A 109 5.74 7.28 -4.07
C PHE A 109 6.29 5.87 -4.31
N VAL A 110 6.39 5.04 -3.26
CA VAL A 110 6.83 3.64 -3.39
C VAL A 110 5.88 2.85 -4.28
N GLY A 111 4.56 3.03 -4.15
CA GLY A 111 3.58 2.38 -5.02
C GLY A 111 3.75 2.74 -6.50
N ILE A 112 3.96 4.01 -6.82
CA ILE A 112 4.25 4.47 -8.19
C ILE A 112 5.56 3.85 -8.70
N LEU A 113 6.58 3.76 -7.86
CA LEU A 113 7.87 3.18 -8.23
C LEU A 113 7.74 1.69 -8.56
N ILE A 114 7.03 0.91 -7.73
CA ILE A 114 6.80 -0.51 -7.98
C ILE A 114 5.96 -0.71 -9.25
N TYR A 115 4.94 0.12 -9.47
CA TYR A 115 4.18 0.11 -10.71
C TYR A 115 5.07 0.39 -11.93
N GLY A 116 6.03 1.32 -11.81
CA GLY A 116 7.01 1.59 -12.86
C GLY A 116 7.86 0.36 -13.20
N ILE A 117 8.29 -0.41 -12.20
CA ILE A 117 9.03 -1.67 -12.40
C ILE A 117 8.16 -2.70 -13.11
N TYR A 118 6.91 -2.86 -12.65
CA TYR A 118 5.92 -3.71 -13.31
C TYR A 118 5.78 -3.35 -14.80
N GLN A 119 5.65 -2.06 -15.13
CA GLN A 119 5.50 -1.60 -16.51
C GLN A 119 6.76 -1.88 -17.35
N ILE A 120 7.96 -1.71 -16.79
CA ILE A 120 9.23 -2.03 -17.47
C ILE A 120 9.28 -3.52 -17.83
N ILE A 121 8.89 -4.38 -16.90
CA ILE A 121 8.87 -5.85 -17.11
C ILE A 121 7.80 -6.22 -18.13
N LEU A 122 6.60 -5.66 -18.01
CA LEU A 122 5.52 -5.87 -18.98
C LEU A 122 5.99 -5.53 -20.41
N VAL A 123 6.64 -4.37 -20.60
CA VAL A 123 7.16 -3.96 -21.91
C VAL A 123 8.28 -4.90 -22.40
N SER A 124 9.12 -5.39 -21.48
CA SER A 124 10.23 -6.29 -21.81
C SER A 124 9.76 -7.66 -22.29
N PHE A 125 8.67 -8.19 -21.73
CA PHE A 125 8.18 -9.54 -22.02
C PHE A 125 7.02 -9.58 -23.03
N TYR A 126 6.21 -8.53 -23.10
CA TYR A 126 4.95 -8.50 -23.86
C TYR A 126 4.85 -7.34 -24.85
N SER A 127 5.97 -6.66 -25.15
CA SER A 127 6.07 -5.49 -26.04
C SER A 127 5.32 -4.24 -25.54
N LEU A 128 5.41 -3.13 -26.30
CA LEU A 128 4.85 -1.83 -25.91
C LEU A 128 3.34 -1.91 -25.64
N ARG A 129 2.97 -1.78 -24.37
CA ARG A 129 1.59 -1.73 -23.90
C ARG A 129 1.25 -0.34 -23.35
N PRO A 130 0.00 0.12 -23.55
CA PRO A 130 -0.45 1.38 -22.98
C PRO A 130 -0.42 1.33 -21.46
N PHE A 131 -0.29 2.50 -20.84
CA PHE A 131 -0.31 2.64 -19.39
C PHE A 131 -1.70 2.28 -18.84
N ASN A 132 -1.76 1.37 -17.87
CA ASN A 132 -3.01 0.99 -17.23
C ASN A 132 -3.34 1.96 -16.08
N TYR A 133 -4.09 3.02 -16.40
CA TYR A 133 -4.50 4.04 -15.42
C TYR A 133 -5.43 3.49 -14.33
N LEU A 134 -6.22 2.46 -14.63
CA LEU A 134 -7.11 1.83 -13.65
C LEU A 134 -6.28 1.13 -12.57
N PHE A 135 -5.24 0.41 -12.99
CA PHE A 135 -4.30 -0.26 -12.09
C PHE A 135 -3.68 0.72 -11.09
N ILE A 136 -3.06 1.80 -11.59
CA ILE A 136 -2.37 2.75 -10.71
C ILE A 136 -3.36 3.49 -9.81
N PHE A 137 -4.55 3.82 -10.31
CA PHE A 137 -5.57 4.50 -9.52
C PHE A 137 -6.08 3.64 -8.36
N ASN A 138 -6.45 2.38 -8.64
CA ASN A 138 -6.91 1.43 -7.63
C ASN A 138 -5.82 1.11 -6.62
N LEU A 139 -4.56 1.03 -7.06
CA LEU A 139 -3.42 0.83 -6.19
C LEU A 139 -3.24 1.99 -5.19
N LEU A 140 -3.31 3.24 -5.66
CA LEU A 140 -3.16 4.43 -4.80
C LEU A 140 -4.31 4.56 -3.79
N ILE A 141 -5.53 4.16 -4.18
CA ILE A 141 -6.68 4.08 -3.25
C ILE A 141 -6.41 3.03 -2.17
N ASN A 142 -5.99 1.82 -2.55
CA ASN A 142 -5.70 0.74 -1.60
C ASN A 142 -4.59 1.11 -0.62
N ILE A 143 -3.50 1.74 -1.09
CA ILE A 143 -2.43 2.28 -0.24
C ILE A 143 -2.99 3.28 0.79
N SER A 144 -3.91 4.14 0.36
CA SER A 144 -4.50 5.15 1.24
C SER A 144 -5.41 4.54 2.30
N ILE A 145 -6.26 3.59 1.91
CA ILE A 145 -7.15 2.85 2.82
C ILE A 145 -6.33 2.08 3.86
N THR A 146 -5.33 1.31 3.41
CA THR A 146 -4.47 0.52 4.30
C THR A 146 -3.69 1.39 5.26
N HIS A 147 -3.10 2.49 4.78
CA HIS A 147 -2.41 3.47 5.63
C HIS A 147 -3.29 4.00 6.76
N LEU A 148 -4.50 4.46 6.44
CA LEU A 148 -5.41 5.03 7.43
C LEU A 148 -5.99 3.98 8.38
N ALA A 149 -6.32 2.79 7.87
CA ALA A 149 -6.76 1.66 8.70
C ALA A 149 -5.68 1.29 9.73
N VAL A 150 -4.42 1.23 9.30
CA VAL A 150 -3.30 0.91 10.20
C VAL A 150 -3.10 2.00 11.25
N ILE A 151 -3.17 3.28 10.89
CA ILE A 151 -3.07 4.38 11.88
C ILE A 151 -4.21 4.32 12.90
N LEU A 152 -5.43 4.04 12.42
CA LEU A 152 -6.62 3.95 13.27
C LEU A 152 -6.50 2.78 14.24
N LEU A 153 -5.92 1.64 13.83
CA LEU A 153 -5.83 0.43 14.64
C LEU A 153 -4.56 0.37 15.50
N SER A 154 -3.37 0.69 14.95
CA SER A 154 -2.09 0.41 15.61
C SER A 154 -1.83 1.30 16.82
N GLY A 155 -2.33 2.54 16.84
CA GLY A 155 -2.10 3.52 17.90
C GLY A 155 -0.72 3.50 18.56
N ASN A 156 -0.65 3.88 19.83
CA ASN A 156 0.61 3.88 20.60
C ASN A 156 1.06 2.45 21.00
N ASN A 157 0.43 1.41 20.45
CA ASN A 157 0.57 0.04 20.91
C ASN A 157 1.79 -0.61 20.23
N LYS A 158 2.86 -0.82 21.01
CA LYS A 158 4.16 -1.33 20.50
C LYS A 158 4.15 -2.82 20.11
N ASN A 159 3.04 -3.53 20.32
CA ASN A 159 3.02 -4.99 20.18
C ASN A 159 3.11 -5.46 18.73
N ILE A 160 4.26 -6.06 18.37
CA ILE A 160 4.51 -6.73 17.09
C ILE A 160 3.45 -7.80 16.80
N LEU A 161 2.95 -8.47 17.84
CA LEU A 161 1.88 -9.46 17.73
C LEU A 161 0.59 -8.86 17.13
N LEU A 162 0.22 -7.64 17.51
CA LEU A 162 -0.99 -6.99 16.99
C LEU A 162 -0.84 -6.63 15.50
N SER A 163 0.35 -6.18 15.10
CA SER A 163 0.66 -5.95 13.69
C SER A 163 0.69 -7.24 12.87
N MET A 164 1.15 -8.36 13.45
CA MET A 164 1.13 -9.68 12.80
C MET A 164 -0.29 -10.21 12.67
N VAL A 165 -1.11 -10.10 13.71
CA VAL A 165 -2.55 -10.45 13.66
C VAL A 165 -3.26 -9.59 12.62
N PHE A 166 -2.93 -8.30 12.52
CA PHE A 166 -3.50 -7.43 11.49
C PHE A 166 -3.06 -7.82 10.08
N ILE A 167 -1.79 -8.19 9.87
CA ILE A 167 -1.32 -8.76 8.60
C ILE A 167 -2.10 -10.03 8.29
N ILE A 168 -2.26 -10.96 9.24
CA ILE A 168 -2.98 -12.22 9.04
C ILE A 168 -4.45 -11.96 8.70
N VAL A 169 -5.13 -11.06 9.42
CA VAL A 169 -6.52 -10.67 9.13
C VAL A 169 -6.60 -10.00 7.76
N PHE A 170 -5.68 -9.08 7.44
CA PHE A 170 -5.64 -8.42 6.13
C PHE A 170 -5.43 -9.44 4.99
N LEU A 171 -4.51 -10.40 5.16
CA LEU A 171 -4.27 -11.48 4.22
C LEU A 171 -5.49 -12.38 4.06
N LEU A 172 -6.17 -12.72 5.16
CA LEU A 172 -7.42 -13.50 5.14
C LEU A 172 -8.53 -12.75 4.42
N LEU A 173 -8.71 -11.44 4.67
CA LEU A 173 -9.70 -10.62 3.97
C LEU A 173 -9.37 -10.50 2.48
N ASN A 174 -8.09 -10.33 2.13
CA ASN A 174 -7.67 -10.25 0.72
C ASN A 174 -7.83 -11.59 -0.02
N GLY A 175 -7.67 -12.72 0.67
CA GLY A 175 -7.96 -14.05 0.13
C GLY A 175 -9.46 -14.38 0.07
N LEU A 176 -10.27 -13.87 1.00
CA LEU A 176 -11.73 -14.00 0.91
C LEU A 176 -12.30 -13.22 -0.27
N ASN A 177 -11.69 -12.08 -0.62
CA ASN A 177 -12.07 -11.25 -1.78
C ASN A 177 -12.03 -11.99 -3.13
N THR A 178 -11.33 -13.12 -3.25
CA THR A 178 -11.29 -13.94 -4.48
C THR A 178 -12.35 -15.04 -4.52
N THR A 179 -13.21 -15.15 -3.50
CA THR A 179 -14.25 -16.18 -3.41
C THR A 179 -15.65 -15.59 -3.69
N GLU A 180 -16.55 -16.34 -4.33
CA GLU A 180 -17.92 -15.86 -4.64
C GLU A 180 -18.87 -16.09 -3.45
N PHE A 181 -18.65 -15.41 -2.33
CA PHE A 181 -19.55 -15.49 -1.16
C PHE A 181 -20.27 -14.16 -0.89
N TRP A 182 -21.57 -14.22 -0.58
CA TRP A 182 -22.39 -13.05 -0.18
C TRP A 182 -21.81 -12.27 1.01
N PHE A 183 -21.05 -12.94 1.89
CA PHE A 183 -20.37 -12.32 3.02
C PHE A 183 -19.28 -11.31 2.60
N ASN A 184 -18.79 -11.40 1.35
CA ASN A 184 -17.78 -10.47 0.85
C ASN A 184 -18.30 -9.05 0.72
N GLU A 185 -19.56 -8.83 0.33
CA GLU A 185 -20.12 -7.48 0.23
C GLU A 185 -20.11 -6.76 1.59
N ILE A 186 -20.38 -7.49 2.68
CA ILE A 186 -20.33 -6.96 4.05
C ILE A 186 -18.88 -6.62 4.43
N ILE A 187 -17.93 -7.51 4.15
CA ILE A 187 -16.50 -7.26 4.39
C ILE A 187 -16.01 -6.04 3.62
N PHE A 188 -16.33 -5.95 2.33
CA PHE A 188 -15.94 -4.86 1.45
C PHE A 188 -16.54 -3.51 1.90
N PHE A 189 -17.67 -3.51 2.61
CA PHE A 189 -18.25 -2.27 3.14
C PHE A 189 -17.36 -1.67 4.24
N PHE A 190 -16.79 -2.53 5.10
CA PHE A 190 -15.88 -2.09 6.17
C PHE A 190 -14.44 -1.91 5.71
N PHE A 191 -14.02 -2.56 4.62
CA PHE A 191 -12.69 -2.45 4.01
C PHE A 191 -12.80 -2.42 2.47
N PRO A 192 -13.07 -1.25 1.87
CA PRO A 192 -13.40 -1.15 0.44
C PRO A 192 -12.14 -1.15 -0.44
N LEU A 193 -11.37 -2.23 -0.39
CA LEU A 193 -10.23 -2.44 -1.31
C LEU A 193 -10.74 -2.63 -2.74
N GLN A 194 -10.08 -1.96 -3.67
CA GLN A 194 -10.36 -2.01 -5.10
C GLN A 194 -9.59 -3.18 -5.75
N ASN A 195 -10.22 -3.85 -6.72
CA ASN A 195 -9.58 -4.85 -7.59
C ASN A 195 -9.55 -4.33 -9.06
N LEU A 196 -8.96 -5.08 -9.99
CA LEU A 196 -8.88 -4.68 -11.41
C LEU A 196 -10.15 -4.94 -12.22
N LYS A 197 -10.92 -5.98 -11.90
CA LYS A 197 -12.08 -6.44 -12.68
C LYS A 197 -13.35 -5.63 -12.38
N HIS A 198 -13.63 -5.39 -11.10
CA HIS A 198 -14.82 -4.70 -10.60
C HIS A 198 -14.56 -3.97 -9.28
N SER A 199 -14.89 -2.69 -9.22
CA SER A 199 -14.97 -2.01 -7.93
C SER A 199 -16.13 -2.59 -7.12
N SER A 200 -15.85 -3.40 -6.09
CA SER A 200 -16.88 -4.00 -5.23
C SER A 200 -17.81 -2.95 -4.62
N PHE A 201 -17.28 -1.73 -4.43
CA PHE A 201 -18.02 -0.51 -4.15
C PHE A 201 -17.51 0.63 -5.03
N GLY A 202 -18.40 1.55 -5.43
CA GLY A 202 -18.02 2.71 -6.24
C GLY A 202 -16.99 3.63 -5.57
N TYR A 203 -16.22 4.36 -6.37
CA TYR A 203 -15.12 5.23 -5.89
C TYR A 203 -15.52 6.26 -4.83
N LEU A 204 -16.77 6.75 -4.87
CA LEU A 204 -17.32 7.65 -3.86
C LEU A 204 -17.29 7.01 -2.47
N HIS A 205 -17.64 5.72 -2.35
CA HIS A 205 -17.60 5.01 -1.08
C HIS A 205 -16.18 4.95 -0.51
N CYS A 206 -15.19 4.66 -1.36
CA CYS A 206 -13.79 4.63 -0.94
C CYS A 206 -13.29 6.00 -0.48
N LEU A 207 -13.63 7.07 -1.20
CA LEU A 207 -13.27 8.43 -0.82
C LEU A 207 -13.92 8.83 0.51
N VAL A 208 -15.21 8.52 0.68
CA VAL A 208 -15.91 8.75 1.95
C VAL A 208 -15.24 7.98 3.08
N PHE A 209 -14.90 6.70 2.86
CA PHE A 209 -14.19 5.87 3.85
C PHE A 209 -12.82 6.44 4.21
N ILE A 210 -12.04 6.88 3.23
CA ILE A 210 -10.74 7.55 3.45
C ILE A 210 -10.93 8.82 4.29
N ILE A 211 -11.91 9.66 3.95
CA ILE A 211 -12.16 10.90 4.68
C ILE A 211 -12.61 10.61 6.12
N THR A 212 -13.54 9.68 6.33
CA THR A 212 -14.05 9.33 7.66
C THR A 212 -12.97 8.67 8.52
N THR A 213 -12.20 7.73 7.98
CA THR A 213 -11.08 7.11 8.69
C THR A 213 -9.98 8.11 9.02
N TYR A 214 -9.69 9.06 8.12
CA TYR A 214 -8.79 10.18 8.43
C TYR A 214 -9.29 10.96 9.65
N TYR A 215 -10.55 11.43 9.64
CA TYR A 215 -11.13 12.15 10.78
C TYR A 215 -11.11 11.34 12.08
N LEU A 216 -11.49 10.05 12.04
CA LEU A 216 -11.50 9.16 13.20
C LEU A 216 -10.11 8.88 13.74
N ALA A 217 -9.14 8.63 12.85
CA ALA A 217 -7.74 8.41 13.22
C ALA A 217 -7.17 9.64 13.95
N PHE A 218 -7.48 10.85 13.47
CA PHE A 218 -7.13 12.06 14.20
C PHE A 218 -7.83 12.13 15.55
N TYR A 219 -9.15 12.03 15.58
CA TYR A 219 -9.91 12.15 16.83
C TYR A 219 -9.39 11.19 17.92
N LYS A 220 -9.12 9.94 17.55
CA LYS A 220 -8.50 8.93 18.43
C LYS A 220 -7.16 9.41 18.99
N HIS A 221 -6.25 9.90 18.15
CA HIS A 221 -4.91 10.30 18.62
C HIS A 221 -4.87 11.67 19.31
N PHE A 222 -5.90 12.50 19.16
CA PHE A 222 -6.08 13.76 19.88
C PHE A 222 -6.56 13.54 21.32
N SER A 223 -7.53 12.63 21.55
CA SER A 223 -8.08 12.40 22.90
C SER A 223 -7.09 11.79 23.88
N PHE A 224 -6.05 11.09 23.41
CA PHE A 224 -4.97 10.54 24.23
C PHE A 224 -3.79 11.50 24.46
N SER A 225 -3.87 12.75 23.95
CA SER A 225 -2.79 13.74 24.03
C SER A 225 -3.05 14.93 24.96
N THR A 226 -4.23 14.96 25.60
CA THR A 226 -4.58 15.81 26.75
C THR A 226 -4.40 15.04 28.03
#